data_AF-A0A7V8YU92-F1
#
_entry.id   AF-A0A7V8YU92-F1
#
_cell.length_a   1.000
_cell.length_b   1.000
_cell.length_c   1.000
_cell.angle_alpha   90.00
_cell.angle_beta   90.00
_cell.angle_gamma   90.00
#
_symmetry.space_group_name_H-M   'P 1'
#
loop_
_entity.id
_entity.type
_entity.pdbx_description
1 polymer ?
#
loop_
_entity_poly.entity_id
_entity_poly.type
_entity_poly.pdbx_seq_one_letter_code
_entity_poly.pdbx_strand_id
1 'polypeptide(L)'
;MLFDEVTSALDPELVGEVLIVMRDLARIGMTMLVVTHEMQFAREVGDRLVFMDEGRIVEEGVPKDVLDNPSDERTRRFLRRTLQLPESLDELTVNEEGVEE
;
A
#
# COMPACT_ATOMS: atom_id res chain seq x y z
N MET A 1 20.35 2.60 2.84
CA MET A 1 20.15 1.13 2.85
C MET A 1 19.10 0.78 1.81
N LEU A 2 19.27 -0.33 1.08
CA LEU A 2 18.32 -0.82 0.09
C LEU A 2 17.64 -2.08 0.66
N PHE A 3 16.32 -2.11 0.67
CA PHE A 3 15.52 -3.27 1.05
C PHE A 3 14.66 -3.66 -0.15
N ASP A 4 14.73 -4.93 -0.55
CA ASP A 4 13.98 -5.46 -1.70
C ASP A 4 13.04 -6.57 -1.21
N GLU A 5 11.76 -6.24 -1.03
CA GLU A 5 10.69 -7.13 -0.58
C GLU A 5 11.07 -8.07 0.59
N VAL A 6 11.80 -7.54 1.58
CA VAL A 6 12.42 -8.36 2.64
C VAL A 6 11.42 -9.13 3.51
N THR A 7 10.13 -8.81 3.43
CA THR A 7 9.05 -9.48 4.16
C THR A 7 8.34 -10.57 3.36
N SER A 8 8.54 -10.68 2.05
CA SER A 8 7.75 -11.57 1.18
C SER A 8 8.03 -13.06 1.40
N ALA A 9 9.21 -13.40 1.91
CA ALA A 9 9.63 -14.77 2.20
C ALA A 9 9.47 -15.16 3.69
N LEU A 10 8.88 -14.28 4.49
CA LEU A 10 8.70 -14.50 5.93
C LEU A 10 7.30 -15.00 6.25
N ASP A 11 7.20 -15.78 7.32
CA ASP A 11 5.91 -16.16 7.89
C ASP A 11 5.15 -14.89 8.34
N PRO A 12 3.81 -14.83 8.18
CA PRO A 12 3.01 -13.66 8.53
C PRO A 12 3.21 -13.16 9.97
N GLU A 13 3.53 -14.07 10.90
CA GLU A 13 3.80 -13.75 12.30
C GLU A 13 5.09 -12.92 12.50
N LEU A 14 6.08 -13.10 11.63
CA LEU A 14 7.40 -12.46 11.72
C LEU A 14 7.49 -11.15 10.93
N VAL A 15 6.58 -10.92 9.97
CA VAL A 15 6.54 -9.69 9.17
C VAL A 15 6.48 -8.45 10.06
N GLY A 16 5.65 -8.48 11.10
CA GLY A 16 5.50 -7.36 12.03
C GLY A 16 6.79 -6.97 12.75
N GLU A 17 7.59 -7.96 13.17
CA GLU A 17 8.87 -7.70 13.86
C GLU A 17 9.88 -7.00 12.95
N VAL A 18 9.97 -7.43 11.69
CA VAL A 18 10.87 -6.83 10.70
C VAL A 18 10.46 -5.40 10.39
N LEU A 19 9.16 -5.14 10.20
CA LEU A 19 8.65 -3.78 9.95
C LEU A 19 8.92 -2.83 11.12
N ILE A 20 8.86 -3.33 12.37
CA ILE A 20 9.21 -2.53 13.57
C ILE A 20 10.68 -2.10 13.51
N VAL A 21 11.60 -3.03 13.23
CA VAL A 21 13.03 -2.71 13.12
C VAL A 21 13.29 -1.71 12.00
N MET A 22 12.65 -1.89 10.84
CA MET A 22 12.77 -0.95 9.72
C MET A 22 12.27 0.45 10.07
N ARG A 23 11.15 0.56 10.80
CA ARG A 23 10.62 1.83 11.29
C ARG A 23 11.58 2.52 12.25
N ASP A 24 12.23 1.77 13.13
CA ASP A 24 13.19 2.35 14.07
C ASP A 24 14.45 2.83 13.36
N LEU A 25 14.90 2.14 12.30
CA LEU A 25 15.97 2.61 11.41
C LEU A 25 15.60 3.92 10.70
N ALA A 26 14.37 4.05 10.21
CA ALA A 26 13.90 5.29 9.61
C ALA A 26 13.87 6.44 10.63
N ARG A 27 13.42 6.18 11.87
CA ARG A 27 13.34 7.18 12.95
C ARG A 27 14.70 7.75 13.37
N ILE A 28 15.76 6.97 13.28
CA ILE A 28 17.13 7.46 13.56
C ILE A 28 17.75 8.24 12.39
N GLY A 29 16.98 8.50 11.32
CA GLY A 29 17.41 9.30 10.17
C GLY A 29 18.22 8.53 9.14
N MET A 30 18.14 7.19 9.12
CA MET A 30 18.80 6.39 8.09
C MET A 30 18.12 6.61 6.74
N THR A 31 18.88 7.00 5.70
CA THR A 31 18.35 7.04 4.34
C THR A 31 18.08 5.61 3.85
N MET A 32 16.85 5.35 3.45
CA MET A 32 16.37 4.03 3.03
C MET A 32 15.64 4.11 1.69
N LEU A 33 15.87 3.11 0.83
CA LEU A 33 15.02 2.82 -0.32
C LEU A 33 14.45 1.43 -0.10
N VAL A 34 13.13 1.33 -0.10
CA VAL A 34 12.40 0.11 0.22
C VAL A 34 11.46 -0.23 -0.94
N VAL A 35 11.58 -1.44 -1.45
CA VAL A 35 10.57 -2.07 -2.32
C VAL A 35 9.70 -2.94 -1.43
N THR A 36 8.39 -2.71 -1.43
CA THR A 36 7.46 -3.46 -0.58
C THR A 36 6.04 -3.42 -1.13
N HIS A 37 5.27 -4.46 -0.84
CA HIS A 37 3.82 -4.49 -1.02
C HIS A 37 3.05 -4.13 0.27
N GLU A 38 3.75 -3.85 1.37
CA GLU A 38 3.16 -3.45 2.66
C GLU A 38 2.77 -1.96 2.64
N MET A 39 1.57 -1.67 2.10
CA MET A 39 1.11 -0.29 1.88
C MET A 39 1.02 0.54 3.17
N GLN A 40 0.63 -0.08 4.30
CA GLN A 40 0.58 0.64 5.58
C GLN A 40 1.98 1.05 6.07
N PHE A 41 2.98 0.20 5.88
CA PHE A 41 4.35 0.55 6.20
C PHE A 41 4.84 1.73 5.33
N ALA A 42 4.59 1.66 4.02
CA ALA A 42 4.94 2.73 3.10
C ALA A 42 4.24 4.05 3.46
N ARG A 43 2.99 3.98 3.94
CA ARG A 43 2.21 5.13 4.40
C ARG A 43 2.74 5.75 5.69
N GLU A 44 3.15 4.93 6.65
CA GLU A 44 3.58 5.39 7.98
C GLU A 44 5.03 5.90 8.02
N VAL A 45 5.91 5.28 7.23
CA VAL A 45 7.37 5.50 7.31
C VAL A 45 7.91 6.24 6.09
N GLY A 46 7.23 6.18 4.95
CA GLY A 46 7.71 6.76 3.71
C GLY A 46 7.67 8.29 3.71
N ASP A 47 8.79 8.92 3.31
CA ASP A 47 8.81 10.35 2.97
C ASP A 47 8.33 10.59 1.53
N ARG A 48 8.62 9.64 0.65
CA ARG A 48 8.26 9.64 -0.77
C ARG A 48 7.87 8.23 -1.20
N LEU A 49 6.75 8.12 -1.89
CA LEU A 49 6.27 6.90 -2.53
C LEU A 49 6.44 7.03 -4.03
N VAL A 50 6.89 5.95 -4.66
CA VAL A 50 7.06 5.85 -6.11
C VAL A 50 6.29 4.63 -6.57
N PHE A 51 5.27 4.84 -7.39
CA PHE A 51 4.54 3.79 -8.06
C PHE A 51 5.15 3.54 -9.45
N MET A 52 5.50 2.28 -9.70
CA MET A 52 6.11 1.85 -10.95
C MET A 52 5.24 0.81 -11.64
N ASP A 53 5.14 0.93 -12.96
CA ASP A 53 4.45 -0.02 -13.83
C ASP A 53 5.16 -0.07 -15.19
N GLU A 54 5.23 -1.26 -15.80
CA GLU A 54 5.93 -1.50 -17.07
C GLU A 54 7.36 -0.93 -17.13
N GLY A 55 8.09 -0.95 -16.01
CA GLY A 55 9.45 -0.43 -15.90
C GLY A 55 9.56 1.10 -15.93
N ARG A 56 8.46 1.83 -15.73
CA ARG A 56 8.43 3.30 -15.66
C ARG A 56 7.86 3.77 -14.32
N ILE A 57 8.31 4.94 -13.87
CA ILE A 57 7.64 5.66 -12.79
C ILE A 57 6.36 6.26 -13.38
N VAL A 58 5.22 5.80 -12.86
CA VAL A 58 3.90 6.27 -13.29
C VAL A 58 3.42 7.40 -12.40
N GLU A 59 3.66 7.28 -11.10
CA GLU A 59 3.25 8.29 -10.12
C GLU A 59 4.24 8.35 -8.96
N GLU A 60 4.46 9.55 -8.43
CA GLU A 60 5.30 9.75 -7.25
C GLU A 60 4.80 10.93 -6.41
N GLY A 61 5.02 10.86 -5.11
CA GLY A 61 4.59 11.90 -4.19
C GLY A 61 4.71 11.49 -2.73
N VAL A 62 4.06 12.25 -1.85
CA VAL A 62 3.91 11.85 -0.44
C VAL A 62 3.03 10.59 -0.41
N PRO A 63 3.37 9.55 0.39
CA PRO A 63 2.61 8.30 0.40
C PRO A 63 1.11 8.51 0.62
N LYS A 64 0.73 9.42 1.52
CA LYS A 64 -0.67 9.74 1.78
C LYS A 64 -1.41 10.20 0.52
N ASP A 65 -0.80 11.06 -0.29
CA ASP A 65 -1.44 11.59 -1.49
C ASP A 65 -1.55 10.51 -2.58
N VAL A 66 -0.48 9.75 -2.80
CA VAL A 66 -0.45 8.69 -3.83
C VAL A 66 -1.38 7.52 -3.47
N LEU A 67 -1.52 7.20 -2.18
CA LEU A 67 -2.36 6.08 -1.71
C LEU A 67 -3.83 6.48 -1.55
N ASP A 68 -4.11 7.65 -0.94
CA ASP A 68 -5.48 8.06 -0.61
C ASP A 68 -6.14 8.84 -1.77
N ASN A 69 -5.36 9.57 -2.58
CA ASN A 69 -5.86 10.36 -3.71
C ASN A 69 -4.95 10.26 -4.97
N PRO A 70 -4.76 9.04 -5.52
CA PRO A 70 -3.95 8.83 -6.72
C PRO A 70 -4.45 9.65 -7.91
N SER A 71 -3.52 10.33 -8.57
CA SER A 71 -3.73 11.16 -9.76
C SER A 71 -3.73 10.34 -11.05
N ASP A 72 -2.96 9.24 -11.10
CA ASP A 72 -2.89 8.39 -12.28
C ASP A 72 -3.93 7.25 -12.25
N GLU A 73 -4.49 6.92 -13.41
CA GLU A 73 -5.51 5.86 -13.55
C GLU A 73 -4.93 4.46 -13.29
N ARG A 74 -3.68 4.20 -13.67
CA ARG A 74 -3.01 2.92 -13.43
C ARG A 74 -2.77 2.72 -11.94
N THR A 75 -2.32 3.76 -11.23
CA THR A 75 -2.16 3.72 -9.76
C THR A 75 -3.50 3.43 -9.09
N ARG A 76 -4.58 4.13 -9.47
CA ARG A 76 -5.95 3.85 -8.97
C ARG A 76 -6.35 2.40 -9.16
N ARG A 77 -6.16 1.88 -10.37
CA ARG A 77 -6.56 0.51 -10.72
C ARG A 77 -5.77 -0.53 -9.91
N PHE A 78 -4.47 -0.30 -9.73
CA PHE A 78 -3.63 -1.15 -8.89
C PHE A 78 -4.11 -1.15 -7.44
N LEU A 79 -4.25 0.04 -6.83
CA LEU A 79 -4.66 0.16 -5.43
C LEU A 79 -6.04 -0.45 -5.17
N ARG A 80 -7.00 -0.29 -6.08
CA ARG A 80 -8.33 -0.93 -5.97
C ARG A 80 -8.24 -2.45 -5.90
N ARG A 81 -7.44 -3.07 -6.78
CA ARG A 81 -7.26 -4.53 -6.79
C ARG A 81 -6.53 -5.03 -5.55
N THR A 82 -5.48 -4.33 -5.13
CA THR A 82 -4.62 -4.75 -4.02
C THR A 82 -5.29 -4.52 -2.65
N LEU A 83 -6.03 -3.43 -2.49
CA LEU A 83 -6.70 -3.08 -1.23
C LEU A 83 -8.12 -3.66 -1.11
N GLN A 84 -8.60 -4.44 -2.09
CA GLN A 84 -9.96 -4.99 -2.12
C GLN A 84 -11.05 -3.92 -1.86
N LEU A 85 -10.86 -2.70 -2.37
CA LEU A 85 -11.89 -1.67 -2.26
C LEU A 85 -13.03 -2.04 -3.22
N PRO A 86 -14.30 -2.15 -2.77
CA PRO A 86 -15.42 -2.51 -3.64
C PRO A 86 -15.54 -1.52 -4.82
N GLU A 87 -15.97 -2.03 -5.98
CA GLU A 87 -15.85 -1.33 -7.28
C GLU A 87 -16.67 -0.04 -7.35
N SER A 88 -17.65 0.14 -6.47
CA SER A 88 -18.40 1.38 -6.26
C SER A 88 -19.20 1.33 -4.95
N LEU A 89 -19.58 2.50 -4.41
CA LEU A 89 -20.56 2.59 -3.32
C LEU A 89 -21.96 2.06 -3.73
N ASP A 90 -22.21 1.84 -5.03
CA ASP A 90 -23.48 1.37 -5.57
C ASP A 90 -23.77 -0.11 -5.23
N GLU A 91 -22.75 -0.91 -4.92
CA GLU A 91 -22.90 -2.30 -4.48
C GLU A 91 -23.27 -2.45 -2.99
N LEU A 92 -23.17 -1.37 -2.19
CA LEU A 92 -23.52 -1.38 -0.77
C LEU A 92 -25.00 -1.09 -0.50
N THR A 93 -25.79 -0.72 -1.52
CA THR A 93 -27.19 -0.27 -1.33
C THR A 93 -28.28 -1.22 -1.83
N VAL A 94 -27.99 -2.48 -2.13
CA VAL A 94 -29.05 -3.44 -2.51
C VAL A 94 -28.97 -4.68 -1.63
N ASN A 95 -29.86 -4.74 -0.63
CA ASN A 95 -30.69 -5.90 -0.28
C ASN A 95 -31.52 -5.58 0.98
N GLU A 96 -32.51 -4.70 0.85
CA GLU A 96 -33.67 -4.68 1.76
C GLU A 96 -34.94 -5.04 0.98
N GLU A 97 -34.96 -6.18 0.29
CA GLU A 97 -36.23 -6.78 -0.16
C GLU A 97 -36.16 -8.32 -0.11
N GLY A 98 -36.79 -8.87 0.93
CA GLY A 98 -37.56 -10.12 0.86
C GLY A 98 -36.85 -11.45 1.07
N VAL A 99 -37.07 -12.07 2.24
CA VAL A 99 -37.63 -13.44 2.31
C VAL A 99 -38.59 -13.50 3.50
N GLU A 100 -39.88 -13.55 3.17
CA GLU A 100 -40.95 -14.10 4.00
C GLU A 100 -40.65 -15.57 4.33
N GLU A 101 -40.81 -15.96 5.60
CA GLU A 101 -41.47 -17.21 6.02
C GLU A 101 -41.95 -17.07 7.47
#